data_AF-A0A927AIK2-F1
#
_entry.id   AF-A0A927AIK2-F1
#
_cell.length_a   1.000
_cell.length_b   1.000
_cell.length_c   1.000
_cell.angle_alpha   90.00
_cell.angle_beta   90.00
_cell.angle_gamma   90.00
#
_symmetry.space_group_name_H-M   'P 1'
#
loop_
_entity.id
_entity.type
_entity.pdbx_description
1 polymer ?
#
loop_
_entity_poly.entity_id
_entity_poly.type
_entity_poly.pdbx_seq_one_letter_code
_entity_poly.pdbx_strand_id
1 'polypeptide(L)'
;MSNVPAIAGLFELSVDAIALTPSLGIVSRLITAASTTPDTKAWLYSAALVLIYTLISLPIGFKFGFLKLDVETSWEMIIGVMARCLLSPAISEELFFRILLLPHPTEKATPTTLWLWGGISLAMFIIYHPLNAVTFYPDGLRTFFNPVFLFLAALLGVICTLAYFQSGSLWMPVAIHWLIVVVWLLLLGGYKTLNS
;
A
#
# COMPACT_ATOMS: atom_id res chain seq x y z
N MET A 1 14.08 2.92 58.99
CA MET A 1 13.08 3.31 57.97
C MET A 1 13.59 4.56 57.27
N SER A 2 14.15 4.42 56.08
CA SER A 2 14.44 5.54 55.18
C SER A 2 14.08 5.09 53.77
N ASN A 3 12.92 5.52 53.31
CA ASN A 3 12.43 5.30 51.96
C ASN A 3 13.37 5.99 50.97
N VAL A 4 13.85 5.24 49.98
CA VAL A 4 14.47 5.79 48.77
C VAL A 4 13.45 5.67 47.65
N PRO A 5 12.78 6.76 47.20
CA PRO A 5 12.04 6.76 45.97
C PRO A 5 12.71 7.70 44.97
N ALA A 6 13.58 7.20 44.09
CA ALA A 6 14.13 8.02 43.00
C ALA A 6 14.76 7.24 41.83
N ILE A 7 14.44 5.96 41.61
CA ILE A 7 14.97 5.21 40.44
C ILE A 7 13.89 4.93 39.39
N ALA A 8 12.60 4.89 39.78
CA ALA A 8 11.50 4.65 38.84
C ALA A 8 11.31 5.80 37.82
N GLY A 9 11.52 7.06 38.24
CA GLY A 9 11.32 8.23 37.36
C GLY A 9 12.38 8.43 36.28
N LEU A 10 13.57 7.81 36.42
CA LEU A 10 14.63 7.90 35.41
C LEU A 10 14.40 6.94 34.23
N PHE A 11 13.61 5.89 34.43
CA PHE A 11 13.25 4.94 33.37
C PHE A 11 12.03 5.41 32.57
N GLU A 12 11.07 6.09 33.22
CA GLU A 12 9.94 6.74 32.51
C GLU A 12 10.43 7.88 31.60
N LEU A 13 11.40 8.69 32.06
CA LEU A 13 12.02 9.74 31.25
C LEU A 13 12.74 9.21 29.98
N SER A 14 13.18 7.94 29.95
CA SER A 14 13.84 7.38 28.76
C SER A 14 12.85 6.90 27.70
N VAL A 15 11.64 6.49 28.11
CA VAL A 15 10.57 6.09 27.19
C VAL A 15 9.96 7.33 26.53
N ASP A 16 9.81 8.41 27.29
CA ASP A 16 9.38 9.72 26.79
C ASP A 16 10.45 10.40 25.90
N ALA A 17 11.74 10.12 26.15
CA ALA A 17 12.83 10.57 25.28
C ALA A 17 12.85 9.90 23.90
N ILE A 18 12.29 8.70 23.74
CA ILE A 18 12.11 8.06 22.42
C ILE A 18 10.97 8.74 21.64
N ALA A 19 10.00 9.33 22.34
CA ALA A 19 8.95 10.15 21.72
C ALA A 19 9.46 11.52 21.22
N LEU A 20 10.70 11.91 21.53
CA LEU A 20 11.24 13.26 21.29
C LEU A 20 11.86 13.49 19.90
N THR A 21 11.72 12.56 18.95
CA THR A 21 11.97 12.86 17.52
C THR A 21 11.04 12.06 16.60
N PRO A 22 9.99 12.69 16.05
CA PRO A 22 9.11 12.07 15.06
C PRO A 22 9.88 11.44 13.88
N SER A 23 11.06 12.00 13.55
CA SER A 23 11.97 11.50 12.52
C SER A 23 12.64 10.17 12.87
N LEU A 24 13.00 9.90 14.13
CA LEU A 24 13.57 8.59 14.53
C LEU A 24 12.52 7.48 14.46
N GLY A 25 11.26 7.80 14.76
CA GLY A 25 10.13 6.86 14.62
C GLY A 25 9.91 6.42 13.16
N ILE A 26 9.93 7.37 12.22
CA ILE A 26 9.75 7.09 10.79
C ILE A 26 10.92 6.28 10.21
N VAL A 27 12.16 6.63 10.55
CA VAL A 27 13.33 5.87 10.07
C VAL A 27 13.32 4.44 10.62
N SER A 28 13.02 4.27 11.91
CA SER A 28 12.88 2.96 12.54
C SER A 28 11.79 2.12 11.85
N ARG A 29 10.63 2.73 11.59
CA ARG A 29 9.53 2.10 10.86
C ARG A 29 9.96 1.65 9.46
N LEU A 30 10.65 2.50 8.71
CA LEU A 30 11.12 2.19 7.36
C LEU A 30 12.09 1.00 7.36
N ILE A 31 13.09 1.03 8.23
CA ILE A 31 14.07 -0.05 8.35
C ILE A 31 13.38 -1.34 8.77
N THR A 32 12.51 -1.28 9.77
CA THR A 32 11.82 -2.46 10.31
C THR A 32 10.90 -3.08 9.26
N ALA A 33 10.08 -2.28 8.57
CA ALA A 33 9.15 -2.79 7.56
C ALA A 33 9.87 -3.37 6.34
N ALA A 34 10.95 -2.73 5.89
CA ALA A 34 11.75 -3.23 4.78
C ALA A 34 12.56 -4.49 5.13
N SER A 35 12.96 -4.65 6.40
CA SER A 35 13.72 -5.82 6.86
C SER A 35 12.82 -6.98 7.30
N THR A 36 11.52 -6.73 7.53
CA THR A 36 10.57 -7.75 7.95
C THR A 36 10.27 -8.67 6.77
N THR A 37 10.74 -9.91 6.87
CA THR A 37 10.45 -10.96 5.88
C THR A 37 9.07 -11.57 6.17
N PRO A 38 8.14 -11.60 5.21
CA PRO A 38 6.82 -12.18 5.41
C PRO A 38 6.89 -13.68 5.67
N ASP A 39 6.19 -14.14 6.71
CA ASP A 39 6.06 -15.57 7.01
C ASP A 39 4.94 -16.23 6.18
N THR A 40 4.79 -17.55 6.31
CA THR A 40 3.75 -18.30 5.59
C THR A 40 2.33 -17.81 5.91
N LYS A 41 2.08 -17.35 7.14
CA LYS A 41 0.75 -16.85 7.53
C LYS A 41 0.43 -15.55 6.82
N ALA A 42 1.41 -14.66 6.71
CA ALA A 42 1.28 -13.42 5.95
C ALA A 42 0.98 -13.70 4.47
N TRP A 43 1.69 -14.65 3.86
CA TRP A 43 1.40 -15.05 2.47
C TRP A 43 0.00 -15.63 2.28
N LEU A 44 -0.45 -16.52 3.18
CA LEU A 44 -1.80 -17.09 3.11
C LEU A 44 -2.88 -16.01 3.30
N TYR A 45 -2.66 -15.08 4.24
CA TYR A 45 -3.56 -13.96 4.48
C TYR A 45 -3.65 -13.04 3.25
N SER A 46 -2.50 -12.67 2.67
CA SER A 46 -2.42 -11.88 1.44
C SER A 46 -3.08 -12.59 0.24
N ALA A 47 -2.92 -13.91 0.12
CA ALA A 47 -3.59 -14.67 -0.94
C ALA A 47 -5.12 -14.63 -0.81
N ALA A 48 -5.65 -14.72 0.42
CA ALA A 48 -7.08 -14.57 0.67
C ALA A 48 -7.57 -13.16 0.34
N LEU A 49 -6.79 -12.13 0.68
CA LEU A 49 -7.11 -10.74 0.32
C LEU A 49 -7.12 -10.52 -1.19
N VAL A 50 -6.15 -11.07 -1.93
CA VAL A 50 -6.12 -11.02 -3.40
C VAL A 50 -7.33 -11.74 -3.99
N LEU A 51 -7.71 -12.90 -3.45
CA LEU A 51 -8.93 -13.60 -3.89
C LEU A 51 -10.18 -12.74 -3.70
N ILE A 52 -10.34 -12.11 -2.53
CA ILE A 52 -11.47 -11.19 -2.27
C ILE A 52 -11.46 -10.03 -3.26
N TYR A 53 -10.28 -9.43 -3.49
CA TYR A 53 -10.13 -8.38 -4.50
C TYR A 53 -10.56 -8.85 -5.87
N THR A 54 -10.10 -10.02 -6.33
CA THR A 54 -10.44 -10.58 -7.63
C THR A 54 -11.95 -10.83 -7.77
N LEU A 55 -12.58 -11.39 -6.74
CA LEU A 55 -14.02 -11.68 -6.73
C LEU A 55 -14.89 -10.41 -6.82
N ILE A 56 -14.40 -9.27 -6.33
CA ILE A 56 -15.10 -7.99 -6.40
C ILE A 56 -14.75 -7.23 -7.69
N SER A 57 -13.46 -7.17 -8.02
CA SER A 57 -12.92 -6.33 -9.09
C SER A 57 -13.26 -6.84 -10.48
N LEU A 58 -13.21 -8.15 -10.72
CA LEU A 58 -13.51 -8.69 -12.05
C LEU A 58 -14.96 -8.44 -12.46
N PRO A 59 -16.00 -8.80 -11.64
CA PRO A 59 -17.38 -8.56 -12.05
C PRO A 59 -17.69 -7.08 -12.27
N ILE A 60 -17.22 -6.19 -11.39
CA ILE A 60 -17.44 -4.75 -11.51
C ILE A 60 -16.70 -4.21 -12.74
N GLY A 61 -15.42 -4.54 -12.88
CA GLY A 61 -14.58 -4.06 -13.95
C GLY A 61 -15.10 -4.45 -15.33
N PHE A 62 -15.54 -5.71 -15.51
CA PHE A 62 -16.16 -6.15 -16.76
C PHE A 62 -17.55 -5.55 -16.97
N LYS A 63 -18.41 -5.50 -15.94
CA LYS A 63 -19.77 -4.95 -16.04
C LYS A 63 -19.78 -3.50 -16.50
N PHE A 64 -18.84 -2.68 -16.03
CA PHE A 64 -18.72 -1.28 -16.40
C PHE A 64 -17.77 -1.03 -17.58
N GLY A 65 -17.24 -2.09 -18.22
CA GLY A 65 -16.37 -1.98 -19.39
C GLY A 65 -14.99 -1.40 -19.11
N PHE A 66 -14.58 -1.32 -17.84
CA PHE A 66 -13.28 -0.85 -17.41
C PHE A 66 -12.18 -1.89 -17.66
N LEU A 67 -12.47 -3.17 -17.40
CA LEU A 67 -11.58 -4.29 -17.70
C LEU A 67 -11.95 -4.91 -19.05
N LYS A 68 -10.94 -5.26 -19.85
CA LYS A 68 -11.11 -5.93 -21.15
C LYS A 68 -10.01 -6.97 -21.31
N LEU A 69 -10.36 -8.21 -21.66
CA LEU A 69 -9.33 -9.21 -21.92
C LEU A 69 -8.48 -8.77 -23.12
N ASP A 70 -7.20 -8.52 -22.86
CA ASP A 70 -6.24 -7.98 -23.82
C ASP A 70 -4.85 -8.39 -23.36
N VAL A 71 -4.41 -9.55 -23.85
CA VAL A 71 -3.18 -10.21 -23.39
C VAL A 71 -2.00 -9.72 -24.22
N GLU A 72 -1.06 -9.05 -23.55
CA GLU A 72 0.20 -8.65 -24.15
C GLU A 72 1.09 -9.88 -24.42
N THR A 73 1.76 -9.88 -25.57
CA THR A 73 2.59 -11.00 -26.03
C THR A 73 4.04 -10.58 -26.30
N SER A 74 4.32 -9.28 -26.39
CA SER A 74 5.66 -8.73 -26.53
C SER A 74 6.44 -8.88 -25.22
N TRP A 75 7.48 -9.71 -25.23
CA TRP A 75 8.35 -9.95 -24.08
C TRP A 75 9.01 -8.65 -23.58
N GLU A 76 9.40 -7.76 -24.49
CA GLU A 76 10.02 -6.47 -24.16
C GLU A 76 9.05 -5.59 -23.39
N MET A 77 7.78 -5.55 -23.83
CA MET A 77 6.75 -4.79 -23.13
C MET A 77 6.42 -5.42 -21.77
N ILE A 78 6.29 -6.75 -21.71
CA ILE A 78 6.02 -7.48 -20.46
C ILE A 78 7.09 -7.17 -19.41
N ILE A 79 8.37 -7.36 -19.74
CA ILE A 79 9.47 -7.11 -18.80
C ILE A 79 9.53 -5.63 -18.43
N GLY A 80 9.37 -4.74 -19.42
CA GLY A 80 9.38 -3.29 -19.19
C GLY A 80 8.28 -2.84 -18.24
N VAL A 81 7.05 -3.35 -18.40
CA VAL A 81 5.91 -3.05 -17.52
C VAL A 81 6.15 -3.64 -16.13
N MET A 82 6.53 -4.91 -16.03
CA MET A 82 6.82 -5.55 -14.74
C MET A 82 7.87 -4.78 -13.93
N ALA A 83 8.98 -4.39 -14.57
CA ALA A 83 10.06 -3.65 -13.91
C ALA A 83 9.62 -2.24 -13.49
N ARG A 84 8.96 -1.49 -14.40
CA ARG A 84 8.47 -0.14 -14.08
C ARG A 84 7.44 -0.18 -12.96
N CYS A 85 6.45 -1.07 -13.04
CA CYS A 85 5.40 -1.19 -12.04
C CYS A 85 5.93 -1.61 -10.66
N LEU A 86 7.04 -2.35 -10.60
CA LEU A 86 7.67 -2.69 -9.32
C LEU A 86 8.21 -1.42 -8.63
N LEU A 87 8.88 -0.55 -9.39
CA LEU A 87 9.41 0.70 -8.84
C LEU A 87 8.31 1.72 -8.57
N SER A 88 7.44 1.95 -9.55
CA SER A 88 6.27 2.81 -9.47
C SER A 88 5.13 2.22 -10.31
N PRO A 89 3.99 1.87 -9.69
CA PRO A 89 3.56 2.35 -8.38
C PRO A 89 4.02 1.53 -7.16
N ALA A 90 4.39 0.25 -7.30
CA ALA A 90 4.34 -0.68 -6.17
C ALA A 90 5.27 -0.30 -5.00
N ILE A 91 6.57 -0.09 -5.20
CA ILE A 91 7.47 0.30 -4.10
C ILE A 91 7.23 1.74 -3.67
N SER A 92 7.17 2.69 -4.62
CA SER A 92 7.06 4.12 -4.31
C SER A 92 5.79 4.47 -3.53
N GLU A 93 4.64 3.98 -3.99
CA GLU A 93 3.36 4.26 -3.35
C GLU A 93 3.22 3.54 -2.02
N GLU A 94 3.63 2.27 -1.92
CA GLU A 94 3.51 1.55 -0.64
C GLU A 94 4.48 2.09 0.43
N LEU A 95 5.67 2.56 0.04
CA LEU A 95 6.55 3.30 0.94
C LEU A 95 5.87 4.55 1.48
N PHE A 96 5.20 5.33 0.64
CA PHE A 96 4.53 6.55 1.07
C PHE A 96 3.27 6.25 1.88
N PHE A 97 2.32 5.51 1.32
CA PHE A 97 1.00 5.36 1.91
C PHE A 97 0.98 4.35 3.06
N ARG A 98 1.81 3.30 3.06
CA ARG A 98 1.76 2.25 4.08
C ARG A 98 2.88 2.40 5.10
N ILE A 99 4.07 2.76 4.66
CA ILE A 99 5.19 2.89 5.62
C ILE A 99 5.17 4.29 6.24
N LEU A 100 5.26 5.36 5.45
CA LEU A 100 5.38 6.70 6.02
C LEU A 100 4.15 7.11 6.85
N LEU A 101 2.94 6.81 6.37
CA LEU A 101 1.70 7.26 7.02
C LEU A 101 1.17 6.32 8.10
N LEU A 102 1.32 4.99 7.97
CA LEU A 102 0.68 4.05 8.90
C LEU A 102 1.65 3.58 9.99
N PRO A 103 1.19 3.46 11.25
CA PRO A 103 2.01 2.90 12.31
C PRO A 103 2.37 1.44 12.02
N HIS A 104 3.61 1.07 12.33
CA HIS A 104 4.06 -0.31 12.30
C HIS A 104 3.45 -1.12 13.44
N PRO A 105 3.21 -2.44 13.28
CA PRO A 105 2.68 -3.28 14.36
C PRO A 105 3.50 -3.26 15.66
N THR A 106 4.82 -3.07 15.58
CA THR A 106 5.70 -2.96 16.76
C THR A 106 5.50 -1.68 17.56
N GLU A 107 4.89 -0.64 16.97
CA GLU A 107 4.56 0.61 17.66
C GLU A 107 3.32 0.48 18.56
N LYS A 108 2.60 -0.66 18.50
CA LYS A 108 1.45 -0.98 19.37
C LYS A 108 0.40 0.14 19.42
N ALA A 109 0.16 0.78 18.28
CA ALA A 109 -0.84 1.83 18.15
C ALA A 109 -2.24 1.32 18.56
N THR A 110 -3.05 2.20 19.15
CA THR A 110 -4.43 1.85 19.52
C THR A 110 -5.27 1.54 18.27
N PRO A 111 -6.34 0.72 18.38
CA PRO A 111 -7.25 0.49 17.26
C PRO A 111 -7.79 1.79 16.63
N THR A 112 -8.12 2.79 17.46
CA THR A 112 -8.57 4.10 16.97
C THR A 112 -7.50 4.78 16.11
N THR A 113 -6.24 4.77 16.55
CA THR A 113 -5.11 5.31 15.80
C THR A 113 -4.91 4.56 14.47
N LEU A 114 -4.99 3.23 14.49
CA LEU A 114 -4.86 2.39 13.30
C LEU A 114 -5.93 2.72 12.25
N TRP A 115 -7.20 2.79 12.66
CA TRP A 115 -8.31 3.07 11.73
C TRP A 115 -8.31 4.52 11.25
N LEU A 116 -7.95 5.49 12.09
CA LEU A 116 -7.84 6.89 11.69
C LEU A 116 -6.76 7.07 10.62
N TRP A 117 -5.54 6.59 10.87
CA TRP A 117 -4.45 6.71 9.90
C TRP A 117 -4.65 5.82 8.68
N GLY A 118 -5.27 4.65 8.84
CA GLY A 118 -5.72 3.81 7.73
C GLY A 118 -6.68 4.53 6.81
N GLY A 119 -7.68 5.22 7.37
CA GLY A 119 -8.64 6.04 6.63
C GLY A 119 -7.99 7.25 5.93
N ILE A 120 -7.08 7.96 6.61
CA ILE A 120 -6.34 9.09 6.03
C ILE A 120 -5.46 8.60 4.86
N SER A 121 -4.69 7.55 5.07
CA SER A 121 -3.83 6.95 4.03
C SER A 121 -4.65 6.52 2.82
N LEU A 122 -5.79 5.85 3.03
CA LEU A 122 -6.68 5.45 1.94
C LEU A 122 -7.25 6.64 1.18
N ALA A 123 -7.72 7.68 1.88
CA ALA A 123 -8.24 8.89 1.25
C ALA A 123 -7.16 9.59 0.41
N MET A 124 -5.95 9.72 0.96
CA MET A 124 -4.80 10.28 0.24
C MET A 124 -4.42 9.43 -0.96
N PHE A 125 -4.43 8.11 -0.84
CA PHE A 125 -4.16 7.18 -1.93
C PHE A 125 -5.17 7.36 -3.08
N ILE A 126 -6.46 7.46 -2.77
CA ILE A 126 -7.50 7.68 -3.78
C ILE A 126 -7.34 9.05 -4.46
N ILE A 127 -7.13 10.11 -3.68
CA ILE A 127 -6.96 11.49 -4.20
C ILE A 127 -5.65 11.64 -4.99
N TYR A 128 -4.61 10.88 -4.64
CA TYR A 128 -3.33 10.91 -5.33
C TYR A 128 -3.49 10.55 -6.81
N HIS A 129 -4.39 9.64 -7.18
CA HIS A 129 -4.56 9.25 -8.58
C HIS A 129 -4.97 10.41 -9.52
N PRO A 130 -6.08 11.14 -9.29
CA PRO A 130 -6.42 12.29 -10.12
C PRO A 130 -5.37 13.39 -10.03
N LEU A 131 -4.72 13.58 -8.88
CA LEU A 131 -3.60 14.52 -8.76
C LEU A 131 -2.41 14.11 -9.62
N ASN A 132 -2.05 12.82 -9.63
CA ASN A 132 -0.98 12.25 -10.44
C ASN A 132 -1.26 12.46 -11.93
N ALA A 133 -2.52 12.27 -12.34
CA ALA A 133 -2.96 12.55 -13.70
C ALA A 133 -2.73 14.01 -14.12
N VAL A 134 -3.04 14.98 -13.26
CA VAL A 134 -2.90 16.41 -13.62
C VAL A 134 -1.48 16.95 -13.44
N THR A 135 -0.56 16.18 -12.85
CA THR A 135 0.80 16.65 -12.52
C THR A 135 1.91 15.85 -13.22
N PHE A 136 1.99 14.54 -13.00
CA PHE A 136 3.12 13.72 -13.43
C PHE A 136 2.79 12.75 -14.57
N TYR A 137 1.51 12.37 -14.73
CA TYR A 137 1.09 11.41 -15.75
C TYR A 137 -0.22 11.82 -16.48
N PRO A 138 -0.18 12.87 -17.33
CA PRO A 138 -1.34 13.38 -18.07
C PRO A 138 -2.07 12.36 -18.94
N ASP A 139 -1.37 11.37 -19.50
CA ASP A 139 -1.97 10.32 -20.32
C ASP A 139 -3.00 9.50 -19.51
N GLY A 140 -2.81 9.39 -18.19
CA GLY A 140 -3.72 8.71 -17.27
C GLY A 140 -4.98 9.49 -16.92
N LEU A 141 -5.21 10.71 -17.42
CA LEU A 141 -6.28 11.60 -16.94
C LEU A 141 -7.68 10.98 -17.03
N ARG A 142 -8.02 10.33 -18.15
CA ARG A 142 -9.33 9.65 -18.29
C ARG A 142 -9.48 8.49 -17.29
N THR A 143 -8.39 7.78 -17.03
CA THR A 143 -8.37 6.59 -16.19
C THR A 143 -8.40 6.96 -14.71
N PHE A 144 -7.57 7.91 -14.29
CA PHE A 144 -7.43 8.29 -12.88
C PHE A 144 -8.60 9.16 -12.37
N PHE A 145 -9.45 9.68 -13.25
CA PHE A 145 -10.74 10.27 -12.88
C PHE A 145 -11.92 9.30 -13.05
N ASN A 146 -11.69 8.09 -13.57
CA ASN A 146 -12.76 7.12 -13.75
C ASN A 146 -13.22 6.58 -12.38
N PRO A 147 -14.53 6.64 -12.06
CA PRO A 147 -15.02 6.21 -10.75
C PRO A 147 -14.84 4.70 -10.50
N VAL A 148 -14.87 3.87 -11.55
CA VAL A 148 -14.60 2.42 -11.43
C VAL A 148 -13.13 2.21 -11.10
N PHE A 149 -12.22 2.90 -11.79
CA PHE A 149 -10.80 2.84 -11.44
C PHE A 149 -10.56 3.27 -9.99
N LEU A 150 -11.10 4.41 -9.56
CA LEU A 150 -10.93 4.90 -8.19
C LEU A 150 -11.51 3.95 -7.15
N PHE A 151 -12.63 3.29 -7.45
CA PHE A 151 -13.17 2.25 -6.59
C PHE A 151 -12.25 1.03 -6.49
N LEU A 152 -11.71 0.55 -7.63
CA LEU A 152 -10.78 -0.58 -7.65
C LEU A 152 -9.43 -0.24 -6.99
N ALA A 153 -8.95 0.99 -7.17
CA ALA A 153 -7.79 1.52 -6.47
C ALA A 153 -8.07 1.61 -4.97
N ALA A 154 -9.22 2.12 -4.55
CA ALA A 154 -9.61 2.13 -3.14
C ALA A 154 -9.60 0.72 -2.53
N LEU A 155 -10.16 -0.27 -3.23
CA LEU A 155 -10.16 -1.66 -2.79
C LEU A 155 -8.74 -2.22 -2.68
N LEU A 156 -7.89 -1.94 -3.67
CA LEU A 156 -6.45 -2.29 -3.62
C LEU A 156 -5.78 -1.67 -2.39
N GLY A 157 -6.07 -0.39 -2.15
CA GLY A 157 -5.50 0.34 -1.04
C GLY A 157 -5.93 -0.21 0.32
N VAL A 158 -7.17 -0.70 0.44
CA VAL A 158 -7.65 -1.39 1.65
C VAL A 158 -6.90 -2.70 1.87
N ILE A 159 -6.80 -3.56 0.86
CA ILE A 159 -6.13 -4.86 1.03
C ILE A 159 -4.63 -4.71 1.30
N CYS A 160 -3.95 -3.73 0.69
CA CYS A 160 -2.55 -3.43 0.99
C CYS A 160 -2.38 -2.98 2.43
N THR A 161 -3.27 -2.11 2.92
CA THR A 161 -3.27 -1.67 4.32
C THR A 161 -3.49 -2.82 5.30
N LEU A 162 -4.44 -3.73 5.01
CA LEU A 162 -4.68 -4.91 5.84
C LEU A 162 -3.48 -5.86 5.85
N ALA A 163 -2.88 -6.11 4.68
CA ALA A 163 -1.68 -6.93 4.55
C ALA A 163 -0.49 -6.33 5.33
N TYR A 164 -0.32 -5.01 5.28
CA TYR A 164 0.71 -4.31 6.05
C TYR A 164 0.45 -4.40 7.56
N PHE A 165 -0.77 -4.13 8.04
CA PHE A 165 -1.08 -4.22 9.47
C PHE A 165 -0.93 -5.63 10.03
N GLN A 166 -1.21 -6.66 9.23
CA GLN A 166 -1.02 -8.05 9.66
C GLN A 166 0.46 -8.45 9.70
N SER A 167 1.23 -8.07 8.67
CA SER A 167 2.59 -8.59 8.48
C SER A 167 3.70 -7.69 9.03
N GLY A 168 3.46 -6.38 9.12
CA GLY A 168 4.49 -5.35 9.33
C GLY A 168 5.47 -5.22 8.15
N SER A 169 5.34 -6.02 7.11
CA SER A 169 6.30 -6.07 6.01
C SER A 169 5.91 -5.10 4.90
N LEU A 170 6.89 -4.36 4.36
CA LEU A 170 6.73 -3.61 3.10
C LEU A 170 6.44 -4.57 1.93
N TRP A 171 6.99 -5.77 1.95
CA TRP A 171 6.98 -6.67 0.80
C TRP A 171 5.59 -7.26 0.52
N MET A 172 4.72 -7.37 1.52
CA MET A 172 3.35 -7.84 1.36
C MET A 172 2.48 -6.89 0.52
N PRO A 173 2.28 -5.61 0.90
CA PRO A 173 1.54 -4.68 0.07
C PRO A 173 2.23 -4.46 -1.29
N VAL A 174 3.56 -4.43 -1.37
CA VAL A 174 4.29 -4.29 -2.66
C VAL A 174 3.95 -5.45 -3.60
N ALA A 175 3.99 -6.70 -3.12
CA ALA A 175 3.68 -7.86 -3.95
C ALA A 175 2.22 -7.86 -4.44
N ILE A 176 1.28 -7.52 -3.56
CA ILE A 176 -0.15 -7.41 -3.90
C ILE A 176 -0.38 -6.32 -4.94
N HIS A 177 0.12 -5.11 -4.68
CA HIS A 177 -0.03 -3.96 -5.57
C HIS A 177 0.58 -4.25 -6.93
N TRP A 178 1.83 -4.70 -6.95
CA TRP A 178 2.55 -5.03 -8.17
C TRP A 178 1.80 -6.06 -9.01
N LEU A 179 1.36 -7.17 -8.40
CA LEU A 179 0.63 -8.22 -9.09
C LEU A 179 -0.65 -7.69 -9.73
N ILE A 180 -1.47 -6.96 -8.98
CA ILE A 180 -2.76 -6.46 -9.45
C ILE A 180 -2.58 -5.47 -10.61
N VAL A 181 -1.62 -4.55 -10.50
CA VAL A 181 -1.33 -3.59 -11.56
C VAL A 181 -0.77 -4.29 -12.80
N VAL A 182 0.19 -5.21 -12.66
CA VAL A 182 0.76 -5.95 -13.79
C VAL A 182 -0.31 -6.77 -14.51
N VAL A 183 -1.16 -7.48 -13.77
CA VAL A 183 -2.28 -8.25 -14.34
C VAL A 183 -3.23 -7.32 -15.10
N TRP A 184 -3.57 -6.17 -14.52
CA TRP A 184 -4.45 -5.22 -15.19
C TRP A 184 -3.83 -4.68 -16.49
N LEU A 185 -2.58 -4.23 -16.44
CA LEU A 185 -1.90 -3.62 -17.58
C LEU A 185 -1.67 -4.63 -18.71
N LEU A 186 -1.18 -5.82 -18.39
CA LEU A 186 -0.74 -6.80 -19.39
C LEU A 186 -1.84 -7.76 -19.85
N LEU A 187 -2.89 -7.99 -19.06
CA LEU A 187 -3.90 -9.01 -19.37
C LEU A 187 -5.32 -8.44 -19.49
N LEU A 188 -5.61 -7.32 -18.84
CA LEU A 188 -6.97 -6.79 -18.70
C LEU A 188 -7.16 -5.39 -19.32
N GLY A 189 -6.35 -5.06 -20.33
CA GLY A 189 -6.52 -3.87 -21.17
C GLY A 189 -6.04 -2.56 -20.55
N GLY A 190 -5.45 -2.60 -19.36
CA GLY A 190 -4.99 -1.42 -18.64
C GLY A 190 -3.92 -0.64 -19.39
N TYR A 191 -3.01 -1.31 -20.09
CA TYR A 191 -1.95 -0.62 -20.82
C TYR A 191 -2.51 0.27 -21.93
N LYS A 192 -3.47 -0.22 -22.72
CA LYS A 192 -4.15 0.60 -23.74
C LYS A 192 -4.96 1.71 -23.10
N THR A 193 -5.67 1.43 -22.01
CA THR A 193 -6.47 2.43 -21.29
C THR A 193 -5.66 3.58 -20.68
N LEU A 194 -4.40 3.34 -20.29
CA LEU A 194 -3.51 4.40 -19.79
C LEU A 194 -2.81 5.22 -20.88
N ASN A 195 -2.73 4.71 -22.11
CA ASN A 195 -1.99 5.33 -23.21
C ASN A 195 -2.91 5.72 -24.39
N SER A 196 -4.19 5.96 -24.13
CA SER A 196 -5.23 6.28 -25.14
C SER A 196 -5.67 7.72 -25.17
#